data_AF-A0A498RE25-F1
#
_entry.id   AF-A0A498RE25-F1
#
_cell.length_a   1.000
_cell.length_b   1.000
_cell.length_c   1.000
_cell.angle_alpha   90.00
_cell.angle_beta   90.00
_cell.angle_gamma   90.00
#
_symmetry.space_group_name_H-M   'P 1'
#
loop_
_entity.id
_entity.type
_entity.pdbx_description
1 polymer ?
#
loop_
_entity_poly.entity_id
_entity_poly.type
_entity_poly.pdbx_seq_one_letter_code
_entity_poly.pdbx_strand_id
1 'polypeptide(L)'
;MQEKATISFGTYLHNKLERIGMSIRKLAHECQYDPATISRLANGKQKPRPEHLVKIAQVLQIPVIELWQAAGYIKEEEETAKTEFKQRGLNFDACTLPLVEGLEPVHILAELAKYRLYAQTAEGQEIILQNFVKKLEQVSGVGPFINKLQTLYRLYQDEATDPEQKYIIGSLLLYFILPTDVIPDYLFPIGYLDDAMATDIVWQQIQDCLAKKVSP
;
A
#
# COMPACT_ATOMS: atom_id res chain seq x y z
N MET A 1 35.12 4.36 1.89
CA MET A 1 34.31 3.86 0.75
C MET A 1 34.19 2.36 0.92
N GLN A 2 33.02 1.85 1.30
CA GLN A 2 32.73 0.43 1.24
C GLN A 2 31.55 0.27 0.30
N GLU A 3 31.82 -0.39 -0.81
CA GLU A 3 30.86 -0.81 -1.83
C GLU A 3 29.90 -1.81 -1.15
N LYS A 4 28.67 -1.36 -0.86
CA LYS A 4 27.63 -2.27 -0.34
C LYS A 4 27.29 -3.25 -1.45
N ALA A 5 27.78 -4.48 -1.34
CA ALA A 5 27.38 -5.57 -2.22
C ALA A 5 25.86 -5.72 -2.17
N THR A 6 25.18 -5.52 -3.30
CA THR A 6 23.74 -5.72 -3.43
C THR A 6 23.43 -7.19 -3.13
N ILE A 7 22.92 -7.46 -1.94
CA ILE A 7 22.60 -8.82 -1.50
C ILE A 7 21.39 -9.29 -2.33
N SER A 8 21.50 -10.46 -2.98
CA SER A 8 20.37 -11.05 -3.70
C SER A 8 19.24 -11.43 -2.75
N PHE A 9 17.99 -11.36 -3.21
CA PHE A 9 16.81 -11.78 -2.44
C PHE A 9 17.00 -13.12 -1.72
N GLY A 10 17.56 -14.10 -2.41
CA GLY A 10 17.79 -15.43 -1.87
C GLY A 10 18.71 -15.43 -0.65
N THR A 11 19.85 -14.74 -0.77
CA THR A 11 20.82 -14.58 0.33
C THR A 11 20.21 -13.77 1.49
N TYR A 12 19.43 -12.72 1.19
CA TYR A 12 18.72 -11.96 2.21
C TYR A 12 17.72 -12.84 2.98
N LEU A 13 16.92 -13.64 2.26
CA LEU A 13 15.91 -14.52 2.85
C LEU A 13 16.54 -15.59 3.73
N HIS A 14 17.62 -16.23 3.27
CA HIS A 14 18.38 -17.21 4.07
C HIS A 14 18.91 -16.60 5.37
N ASN A 15 19.54 -15.42 5.29
CA ASN A 15 20.07 -14.74 6.47
C ASN A 15 18.97 -14.38 7.49
N LYS A 16 17.78 -13.96 7.02
CA LYS A 16 16.65 -13.70 7.91
C LYS A 16 16.10 -14.96 8.56
N LEU A 17 15.95 -16.03 7.79
CA LEU A 17 15.49 -17.32 8.30
C LEU A 17 16.43 -17.90 9.37
N GLU A 18 17.74 -17.80 9.16
CA GLU A 18 18.73 -18.26 10.14
C GLU A 18 18.66 -17.47 11.46
N ARG A 19 18.53 -16.14 11.40
CA ARG A 19 18.38 -15.30 12.60
C ARG A 19 17.13 -15.61 13.42
N ILE A 20 16.05 -15.99 12.75
CA ILE A 20 14.76 -16.32 13.38
C ILE A 20 14.69 -17.82 13.74
N GLY A 21 15.67 -18.63 13.32
CA GLY A 21 15.67 -20.08 13.53
C GLY A 21 14.57 -20.81 12.76
N MET A 22 14.10 -20.24 11.64
CA MET A 22 13.02 -20.80 10.82
C MET A 22 13.59 -21.52 9.60
N SER A 23 13.10 -22.74 9.31
CA SER A 23 13.50 -23.46 8.10
C SER A 23 12.67 -23.02 6.88
N ILE A 24 13.22 -23.20 5.67
CA ILE A 24 12.49 -22.98 4.40
C ILE A 24 11.17 -23.78 4.35
N ARG A 25 11.17 -25.01 4.87
CA ARG A 25 9.97 -25.85 4.93
C ARG A 25 8.91 -25.26 5.85
N LYS A 26 9.30 -24.74 7.01
CA LYS A 26 8.40 -24.06 7.93
C LYS A 26 7.84 -22.79 7.28
N LEU A 27 8.69 -21.96 6.68
CA LEU A 27 8.25 -20.77 5.93
C LEU A 27 7.24 -21.13 4.83
N ALA A 28 7.50 -22.18 4.04
CA ALA A 28 6.59 -22.63 3.01
C ALA A 28 5.22 -23.04 3.55
N HIS A 29 5.20 -23.76 4.67
CA HIS A 29 3.97 -24.14 5.36
C HIS A 29 3.18 -22.93 5.84
N GLU A 30 3.82 -22.00 6.56
CA GLU A 30 3.17 -20.77 7.06
C GLU A 30 2.66 -19.88 5.91
N CYS A 31 3.42 -19.76 4.83
CA CYS A 31 2.98 -19.03 3.64
C CYS A 31 1.98 -19.81 2.76
N GLN A 32 1.61 -21.05 3.11
CA GLN A 32 0.77 -21.94 2.32
C GLN A 32 1.24 -22.09 0.86
N TYR A 33 2.57 -22.22 0.67
CA TYR A 33 3.19 -22.51 -0.61
C TYR A 33 3.82 -23.91 -0.60
N ASP A 34 3.95 -24.51 -1.79
CA ASP A 34 4.75 -25.72 -1.94
C ASP A 34 6.23 -25.45 -1.54
N PRO A 35 6.88 -26.34 -0.77
CA PRO A 35 8.28 -26.17 -0.36
C PRO A 35 9.25 -25.94 -1.54
N ALA A 36 8.96 -26.48 -2.73
CA ALA A 36 9.78 -26.24 -3.91
C ALA A 36 9.65 -24.80 -4.42
N THR A 37 8.50 -24.14 -4.22
CA THR A 37 8.32 -22.72 -4.58
C THR A 37 9.22 -21.84 -3.73
N ILE A 38 9.16 -21.92 -2.40
CA ILE A 38 10.03 -21.12 -1.53
C ILE A 38 11.51 -21.49 -1.76
N SER A 39 11.83 -22.76 -1.98
CA SER A 39 13.20 -23.18 -2.30
C SER A 39 13.71 -22.56 -3.60
N ARG A 40 12.89 -22.51 -4.67
CA ARG A 40 13.29 -21.84 -5.92
C ARG A 40 13.50 -20.34 -5.73
N LEU A 41 12.68 -19.68 -4.90
CA LEU A 41 12.85 -18.27 -4.56
C LEU A 41 14.14 -18.03 -3.77
N ALA A 42 14.37 -18.81 -2.72
CA ALA A 42 15.55 -18.68 -1.85
C ALA A 42 16.88 -18.98 -2.57
N ASN A 43 16.87 -19.88 -3.55
CA ASN A 43 18.05 -20.19 -4.37
C ASN A 43 18.18 -19.29 -5.62
N GLY A 44 17.32 -18.28 -5.79
CA GLY A 44 17.36 -17.37 -6.95
C GLY A 44 16.97 -18.00 -8.29
N LYS A 45 16.45 -19.24 -8.29
CA LYS A 45 15.98 -19.94 -9.50
C LYS A 45 14.64 -19.39 -10.01
N GLN A 46 13.92 -18.64 -9.18
CA GLN A 46 12.67 -17.98 -9.52
C GLN A 46 12.66 -16.59 -8.90
N LYS A 47 12.28 -15.57 -9.69
CA LYS A 47 12.09 -14.20 -9.18
C LYS A 47 10.81 -14.16 -8.31
N PRO A 48 10.86 -13.60 -7.09
CA PRO A 48 9.68 -13.50 -6.24
C PRO A 48 8.69 -12.48 -6.80
N ARG A 49 7.41 -12.87 -6.92
CA ARG A 49 6.31 -11.98 -7.25
C ARG A 49 5.91 -11.15 -6.02
N PRO A 50 5.26 -9.99 -6.18
CA PRO A 50 4.81 -9.17 -5.05
C PRO A 50 4.00 -9.95 -4.01
N GLU A 51 3.11 -10.83 -4.44
CA GLU A 51 2.35 -11.73 -3.55
C GLU A 51 3.25 -12.59 -2.65
N HIS A 52 4.33 -13.15 -3.21
CA HIS A 52 5.30 -13.92 -2.42
C HIS A 52 5.99 -13.03 -1.39
N LEU A 53 6.34 -11.81 -1.77
CA LEU A 53 7.03 -10.86 -0.89
C LEU A 53 6.14 -10.43 0.27
N VAL A 54 4.87 -10.12 0.00
CA VAL A 54 3.87 -9.78 1.03
C VAL A 54 3.67 -10.94 1.99
N LYS A 55 3.43 -12.15 1.48
CA LYS A 55 3.14 -13.30 2.34
C LYS A 55 4.36 -13.73 3.16
N ILE A 56 5.57 -13.65 2.58
CA ILE A 56 6.82 -13.88 3.31
C ILE A 56 7.05 -12.78 4.36
N ALA A 57 6.77 -11.51 4.05
CA ALA A 57 6.86 -10.40 5.00
C ALA A 57 5.96 -10.62 6.22
N GLN A 58 4.71 -11.04 5.98
CA GLN A 58 3.72 -11.35 7.02
C GLN A 58 4.21 -12.45 7.95
N VAL A 59 4.64 -13.58 7.40
CA VAL A 59 5.12 -14.72 8.22
C VAL A 59 6.39 -14.38 8.99
N LEU A 60 7.30 -13.63 8.38
CA LEU A 60 8.56 -13.24 9.02
C LEU A 60 8.42 -12.00 9.90
N GLN A 61 7.26 -11.34 9.91
CA GLN A 61 6.98 -10.09 10.62
C GLN A 61 8.05 -9.01 10.32
N ILE A 62 8.40 -8.86 9.04
CA ILE A 62 9.36 -7.85 8.58
C ILE A 62 8.70 -6.88 7.61
N PRO A 63 9.19 -5.63 7.51
CA PRO A 63 8.72 -4.70 6.50
C PRO A 63 8.90 -5.25 5.08
N VAL A 64 7.81 -5.30 4.32
CA VAL A 64 7.80 -5.82 2.94
C VAL A 64 8.77 -5.07 2.01
N ILE A 65 9.06 -3.80 2.32
CA ILE A 65 10.02 -2.97 1.60
C ILE A 65 11.43 -3.57 1.59
N GLU A 66 11.85 -4.23 2.67
CA GLU A 66 13.17 -4.88 2.73
C GLU A 66 13.25 -6.02 1.70
N LEU A 67 12.15 -6.77 1.55
CA LEU A 67 12.06 -7.86 0.58
C LEU A 67 11.94 -7.33 -0.86
N TRP A 68 11.28 -6.20 -1.07
CA TRP A 68 11.17 -5.54 -2.38
C TRP A 68 12.52 -4.98 -2.86
N GLN A 69 13.27 -4.36 -1.95
CA GLN A 69 14.65 -3.92 -2.22
C GLN A 69 15.55 -5.12 -2.55
N ALA A 70 15.50 -6.18 -1.74
CA ALA A 70 16.30 -7.39 -1.96
C ALA A 70 15.92 -8.12 -3.27
N ALA A 71 14.66 -8.03 -3.70
CA ALA A 71 14.17 -8.56 -4.97
C ALA A 71 14.40 -7.63 -6.18
N GLY A 72 14.99 -6.45 -5.96
CA GLY A 72 15.34 -5.50 -7.01
C GLY A 72 14.15 -4.75 -7.60
N TYR A 73 13.06 -4.61 -6.84
CA TYR A 73 11.89 -3.80 -7.24
C TYR A 73 12.07 -2.32 -6.92
N ILE A 74 12.92 -1.98 -5.96
CA ILE A 74 13.18 -0.61 -5.51
C ILE A 74 14.68 -0.34 -5.62
N LYS A 75 15.08 0.78 -6.22
CA LYS A 75 16.46 1.28 -6.20
C LYS A 75 16.56 2.40 -5.16
N GLU A 76 17.69 2.50 -4.47
CA GLU A 76 17.92 3.47 -3.37
C GLU A 76 17.71 4.96 -3.76
N GLU A 77 17.53 5.27 -5.05
CA GLU A 77 17.37 6.63 -5.60
C GLU A 77 15.99 7.29 -5.30
N GLU A 78 14.99 6.55 -4.81
CA GLU A 78 13.64 7.06 -4.50
C GLU A 78 13.53 7.80 -3.15
N GLU A 79 14.66 8.15 -2.53
CA GLU A 79 14.70 8.93 -1.30
C GLU A 79 14.47 10.45 -1.53
N THR A 80 14.57 10.88 -2.79
CA THR A 80 14.33 12.26 -3.27
C THR A 80 12.88 12.73 -3.09
N ALA A 81 11.91 11.81 -3.14
CA ALA A 81 10.50 12.13 -2.93
C ALA A 81 10.23 12.70 -1.52
N LYS A 82 10.99 12.30 -0.49
CA LYS A 82 10.80 12.72 0.91
C LYS A 82 11.00 14.24 1.12
N THR A 83 11.80 14.89 0.29
CA THR A 83 12.18 16.31 0.45
C THR A 83 11.14 17.27 -0.13
N GLU A 84 10.43 16.87 -1.19
CA GLU A 84 9.39 17.70 -1.82
C GLU A 84 8.12 17.82 -0.97
N PHE A 85 7.80 16.80 -0.16
CA PHE A 85 6.59 16.78 0.67
C PHE A 85 6.61 17.76 1.84
N LYS A 86 7.78 18.12 2.37
CA LYS A 86 7.91 19.06 3.50
C LYS A 86 7.51 20.50 3.11
N GLN A 87 7.46 20.83 1.82
CA GLN A 87 7.20 22.18 1.33
C GLN A 87 5.73 22.50 1.06
N ARG A 88 4.81 21.53 1.10
CA ARG A 88 3.41 21.73 0.65
C ARG A 88 2.35 22.03 1.73
N GLY A 89 2.72 22.18 3.00
CA GLY A 89 1.85 22.80 4.03
C GLY A 89 0.39 22.32 4.04
N LEU A 90 0.15 21.02 4.18
CA LEU A 90 -1.21 20.49 4.36
C LEU A 90 -1.72 20.84 5.76
N ASN A 91 -2.65 21.81 5.85
CA ASN A 91 -3.38 22.09 7.09
C ASN A 91 -4.47 21.03 7.27
N PHE A 92 -4.27 20.14 8.24
CA PHE A 92 -5.18 19.03 8.57
C PHE A 92 -6.34 19.50 9.48
N ASP A 93 -7.06 20.56 9.10
CA ASP A 93 -8.04 21.22 9.98
C ASP A 93 -9.45 20.57 10.00
N ALA A 94 -9.65 19.41 9.38
CA ALA A 94 -10.96 18.72 9.42
C ALA A 94 -11.02 17.48 10.33
N CYS A 95 -9.89 17.05 10.87
CA CYS A 95 -9.81 15.86 11.71
C CYS A 95 -8.83 16.11 12.86
N THR A 96 -9.33 16.63 13.99
CA THR A 96 -8.62 16.57 15.27
C THR A 96 -8.66 15.12 15.76
N LEU A 97 -8.00 14.24 15.03
CA LEU A 97 -7.77 12.87 15.46
C LEU A 97 -6.61 12.91 16.47
N PRO A 98 -6.70 12.16 17.59
CA PRO A 98 -5.55 12.01 18.47
C PRO A 98 -4.37 11.56 17.62
N LEU A 99 -3.21 12.18 17.80
CA LEU A 99 -1.96 11.67 17.25
C LEU A 99 -1.72 10.30 17.92
N VAL A 100 -2.11 9.22 17.24
CA VAL A 100 -1.89 7.85 17.69
C VAL A 100 -0.56 7.41 17.07
N GLU A 101 0.42 7.04 17.90
CA GLU A 101 1.67 6.46 17.42
C GLU A 101 1.37 5.31 16.45
N GLY A 102 1.85 5.44 15.21
CA GLY A 102 1.64 4.46 14.13
C GLY A 102 0.64 4.88 13.06
N LEU A 103 -0.25 5.85 13.32
CA LEU A 103 -1.24 6.35 12.34
C LEU A 103 -0.79 7.70 11.72
N GLU A 104 0.50 7.79 11.40
CA GLU A 104 1.09 9.01 10.84
C GLU A 104 0.68 9.21 9.37
N PRO A 105 0.25 10.43 8.97
CA PRO A 105 -0.16 10.72 7.59
C PRO A 105 0.87 10.36 6.53
N VAL A 106 2.16 10.41 6.88
CA VAL A 106 3.27 10.04 5.98
C VAL A 106 3.20 8.58 5.54
N HIS A 107 2.77 7.67 6.41
CA HIS A 107 2.65 6.25 6.07
C HIS A 107 1.47 6.02 5.11
N ILE A 108 0.33 6.67 5.36
CA ILE A 108 -0.83 6.60 4.47
C ILE A 108 -0.48 7.15 3.09
N LEU A 109 0.22 8.30 3.03
CA LEU A 109 0.66 8.87 1.76
C LEU A 109 1.60 7.94 0.98
N ALA A 110 2.52 7.26 1.66
CA ALA A 110 3.42 6.30 1.04
C ALA A 110 2.65 5.10 0.45
N GLU A 111 1.65 4.60 1.16
CA GLU A 111 0.78 3.52 0.66
C GLU A 111 -0.09 3.97 -0.52
N LEU A 112 -0.71 5.15 -0.43
CA LEU A 112 -1.48 5.73 -1.53
C LEU A 112 -0.61 5.92 -2.78
N ALA A 113 0.67 6.26 -2.65
CA ALA A 113 1.59 6.34 -3.79
C ALA A 113 1.79 4.97 -4.46
N LYS A 114 1.92 3.89 -3.68
CA LYS A 114 2.02 2.51 -4.20
C LYS A 114 0.75 2.10 -4.94
N TYR A 115 -0.41 2.31 -4.32
CA TYR A 115 -1.69 1.95 -4.92
C TYR A 115 -2.04 2.79 -6.13
N ARG A 116 -1.50 4.00 -6.24
CA ARG A 116 -1.65 4.84 -7.43
C ARG A 116 -0.97 4.22 -8.65
N LEU A 117 0.21 3.65 -8.48
CA LEU A 117 0.88 2.91 -9.55
C LEU A 117 0.06 1.67 -9.93
N TYR A 118 -0.49 0.98 -8.94
CA TYR A 118 -1.31 -0.20 -9.21
C TYR A 118 -2.63 0.14 -9.92
N ALA A 119 -3.27 1.26 -9.57
CA ALA A 119 -4.46 1.78 -10.23
C ALA A 119 -4.27 2.10 -11.73
N GLN A 120 -3.02 2.28 -12.18
CA GLN A 120 -2.70 2.47 -13.60
C GLN A 120 -2.75 1.17 -14.39
N THR A 121 -2.70 0.02 -13.73
CA THR A 121 -2.72 -1.29 -14.38
C THR A 121 -4.16 -1.75 -14.64
N ALA A 122 -4.37 -2.52 -15.72
CA ALA A 122 -5.68 -3.12 -16.00
C ALA A 122 -6.19 -3.99 -14.84
N GLU A 123 -5.28 -4.71 -14.19
CA GLU A 123 -5.59 -5.56 -13.03
C GLU A 123 -6.09 -4.75 -11.83
N GLY A 124 -5.39 -3.66 -11.48
CA GLY A 124 -5.82 -2.78 -10.39
C GLY A 124 -7.19 -2.15 -10.66
N GLN A 125 -7.45 -1.75 -11.91
CA GLN A 125 -8.76 -1.24 -12.33
C GLN A 125 -9.86 -2.29 -12.21
N GLU A 126 -9.58 -3.53 -12.63
CA GLU A 126 -10.52 -4.64 -12.52
C GLU A 126 -10.84 -4.99 -11.06
N ILE A 127 -9.83 -5.01 -10.18
CA ILE A 127 -10.03 -5.22 -8.74
C ILE A 127 -10.95 -4.15 -8.15
N ILE A 128 -10.73 -2.88 -8.49
CA ILE A 128 -11.57 -1.77 -8.02
C ILE A 128 -13.02 -1.99 -8.42
N LEU A 129 -13.27 -2.29 -9.70
CA LEU A 129 -14.62 -2.45 -10.23
C LEU A 129 -15.35 -3.67 -9.63
N GLN A 130 -14.63 -4.78 -9.39
CA GLN A 130 -15.24 -6.02 -8.91
C GLN A 130 -15.46 -6.08 -7.40
N ASN A 131 -14.61 -5.40 -6.61
CA ASN A 131 -14.52 -5.64 -5.17
C ASN A 131 -14.91 -4.45 -4.31
N PHE A 132 -15.00 -3.23 -4.85
CA PHE A 132 -15.37 -2.05 -4.07
C PHE A 132 -16.72 -2.21 -3.36
N VAL A 133 -17.77 -2.53 -4.12
CA VAL A 133 -19.14 -2.66 -3.59
C VAL A 133 -19.20 -3.76 -2.51
N LYS A 134 -18.55 -4.91 -2.77
CA LYS A 134 -18.49 -6.02 -1.82
C LYS A 134 -17.79 -5.63 -0.52
N LYS A 135 -16.67 -4.91 -0.61
CA LYS A 135 -15.94 -4.42 0.58
C LYS A 135 -16.78 -3.40 1.34
N LEU A 136 -17.47 -2.52 0.64
CA LEU A 136 -18.32 -1.49 1.24
C LEU A 136 -19.51 -2.08 2.01
N GLU A 137 -20.13 -3.14 1.50
CA GLU A 137 -21.22 -3.86 2.18
C GLU A 137 -20.77 -4.55 3.48
N GLN A 138 -19.50 -4.95 3.58
CA GLN A 138 -18.93 -5.53 4.80
C GLN A 138 -18.71 -4.49 5.89
N VAL A 139 -18.57 -3.22 5.51
CA VAL A 139 -18.45 -2.10 6.44
C VAL A 139 -19.84 -1.72 6.94
N SER A 140 -20.15 -2.14 8.17
CA SER A 140 -21.40 -1.80 8.85
C SER A 140 -21.33 -0.36 9.37
N GLY A 141 -21.58 0.63 8.52
CA GLY A 141 -21.55 2.04 8.94
C GLY A 141 -22.10 3.03 7.93
N VAL A 142 -22.86 4.02 8.43
CA VAL A 142 -23.28 5.21 7.68
C VAL A 142 -22.49 6.38 8.27
N GLY A 143 -21.52 6.92 7.52
CA GLY A 143 -20.63 7.97 8.00
C GLY A 143 -20.17 8.92 6.89
N PRO A 144 -19.75 10.16 7.21
CA PRO A 144 -19.33 11.15 6.21
C PRO A 144 -18.22 10.67 5.26
N PHE A 145 -17.28 9.86 5.75
CA PHE A 145 -16.21 9.31 4.90
C PHE A 145 -16.74 8.29 3.90
N ILE A 146 -17.70 7.43 4.28
CA ILE A 146 -18.34 6.47 3.36
C ILE A 146 -19.02 7.20 2.20
N ASN A 147 -19.70 8.32 2.49
CA ASN A 147 -20.32 9.16 1.45
C ASN A 147 -19.26 9.78 0.50
N LYS A 148 -18.12 10.22 1.03
CA LYS A 148 -16.99 10.71 0.22
C LYS A 148 -16.40 9.59 -0.63
N LEU A 149 -16.14 8.43 -0.05
CA LEU A 149 -15.59 7.25 -0.70
C LEU A 149 -16.48 6.76 -1.84
N GLN A 150 -17.80 6.66 -1.62
CA GLN A 150 -18.79 6.36 -2.67
C GLN A 150 -18.80 7.42 -3.77
N THR A 151 -18.65 8.70 -3.42
CA THR A 151 -18.61 9.80 -4.40
C THR A 151 -17.35 9.70 -5.26
N LEU A 152 -16.20 9.43 -4.65
CA LEU A 152 -14.95 9.21 -5.36
C LEU A 152 -15.04 7.97 -6.26
N TYR A 153 -15.65 6.87 -5.80
CA TYR A 153 -15.90 5.71 -6.65
C TYR A 153 -16.75 6.02 -7.89
N ARG A 154 -17.83 6.81 -7.73
CA ARG A 154 -18.61 7.27 -8.88
C ARG A 154 -17.78 8.12 -9.85
N LEU A 155 -16.95 9.02 -9.33
CA LEU A 155 -16.05 9.84 -10.14
C LEU A 155 -15.01 8.98 -10.87
N TYR A 156 -14.51 7.92 -10.23
CA TYR A 156 -13.60 6.96 -10.87
C TYR A 156 -14.23 6.23 -12.06
N GLN A 157 -15.51 5.84 -11.93
CA GLN A 157 -16.26 5.16 -12.99
C GLN A 157 -16.63 6.08 -14.17
N ASP A 158 -16.73 7.40 -13.94
CA ASP A 158 -17.08 8.36 -14.98
C ASP A 158 -15.98 8.42 -16.06
N GLU A 159 -16.36 8.19 -17.33
CA GLU A 159 -15.45 8.25 -18.48
C GLU A 159 -14.88 9.66 -18.71
N ALA A 160 -15.58 10.71 -18.28
CA ALA A 160 -15.13 12.10 -18.40
C ALA A 160 -14.03 12.47 -17.39
N THR A 161 -13.81 11.63 -16.36
CA THR A 161 -12.78 11.89 -15.35
C THR A 161 -11.39 11.72 -15.93
N ASP A 162 -10.53 12.69 -15.62
CA ASP A 162 -9.15 12.73 -16.05
C ASP A 162 -8.39 11.45 -15.62
N PRO A 163 -7.58 10.83 -16.49
CA PRO A 163 -6.84 9.62 -16.13
C PRO A 163 -6.00 9.78 -14.86
N GLU A 164 -5.38 10.94 -14.67
CA GLU A 164 -4.56 11.20 -13.49
C GLU A 164 -5.40 11.25 -12.20
N GLN A 165 -6.59 11.85 -12.29
CA GLN A 165 -7.58 11.85 -11.20
C GLN A 165 -8.08 10.44 -10.92
N LYS A 166 -8.32 9.62 -11.97
CA LYS A 166 -8.68 8.20 -11.79
C LYS A 166 -7.61 7.43 -11.06
N TYR A 167 -6.33 7.69 -11.31
CA TYR A 167 -5.25 7.01 -10.58
C TYR A 167 -5.16 7.45 -9.11
N ILE A 168 -5.36 8.74 -8.83
CA ILE A 168 -5.42 9.26 -7.45
C ILE A 168 -6.61 8.64 -6.69
N ILE A 169 -7.77 8.56 -7.33
CA ILE A 169 -8.95 7.96 -6.70
C ILE A 169 -8.75 6.44 -6.57
N GLY A 170 -8.25 5.79 -7.61
CA GLY A 170 -7.99 4.37 -7.62
C GLY A 170 -7.01 3.93 -6.53
N SER A 171 -6.09 4.81 -6.13
CA SER A 171 -5.19 4.50 -5.02
C SER A 171 -5.92 4.37 -3.69
N LEU A 172 -6.86 5.28 -3.39
CA LEU A 172 -7.72 5.19 -2.21
C LEU A 172 -8.60 3.94 -2.27
N LEU A 173 -9.21 3.67 -3.43
CA LEU A 173 -10.12 2.53 -3.58
C LEU A 173 -9.37 1.21 -3.38
N LEU A 174 -8.16 1.08 -3.92
CA LEU A 174 -7.32 -0.09 -3.70
C LEU A 174 -6.83 -0.19 -2.25
N TYR A 175 -6.47 0.93 -1.63
CA TYR A 175 -6.12 0.98 -0.20
C TYR A 175 -7.26 0.48 0.70
N PHE A 176 -8.50 0.84 0.36
CA PHE A 176 -9.70 0.41 1.08
C PHE A 176 -10.08 -1.06 0.80
N ILE A 177 -9.96 -1.49 -0.47
CA ILE A 177 -10.38 -2.83 -0.91
C ILE A 177 -9.40 -3.89 -0.44
N LEU A 178 -8.11 -3.64 -0.65
CA LEU A 178 -7.06 -4.60 -0.35
C LEU A 178 -6.72 -4.49 1.13
N PRO A 179 -6.65 -5.62 1.86
CA PRO A 179 -6.21 -5.60 3.25
C PRO A 179 -4.77 -5.07 3.29
N THR A 180 -4.61 -3.83 3.73
CA THR A 180 -3.33 -3.20 3.95
C THR A 180 -2.77 -3.70 5.29
N ASP A 181 -1.59 -4.32 5.28
CA ASP A 181 -0.81 -4.70 6.49
C ASP A 181 -0.32 -3.46 7.29
N VAL A 182 -0.99 -2.32 7.19
CA VAL A 182 -0.51 -1.04 7.72
C VAL A 182 -0.77 -0.92 9.22
N ILE A 183 -1.73 -1.67 9.76
CA ILE A 183 -2.04 -1.64 11.19
C ILE A 183 -1.82 -3.04 11.81
N PRO A 184 -0.84 -3.20 12.71
CA PRO A 184 -0.67 -4.43 13.47
C PRO A 184 -1.94 -4.83 14.23
N ASP A 185 -2.23 -6.13 14.26
CA ASP A 185 -3.42 -6.74 14.91
C ASP A 185 -3.62 -6.38 16.40
N TYR A 186 -2.64 -5.77 17.06
CA TYR A 186 -2.74 -5.34 18.46
C TYR A 186 -3.46 -3.98 18.65
N LEU A 187 -3.91 -3.31 17.59
CA LEU A 187 -4.59 -2.00 17.62
C LEU A 187 -6.14 -2.07 17.55
N PHE A 188 -6.74 -3.15 18.07
CA PHE A 188 -8.20 -3.32 18.27
C PHE A 188 -8.88 -2.04 18.86
N PRO A 189 -10.08 -1.57 18.44
CA PRO A 189 -10.89 -1.84 17.24
C PRO A 189 -11.26 -0.52 16.49
N ILE A 190 -10.41 -0.02 15.57
CA ILE A 190 -10.73 1.21 14.79
C ILE A 190 -10.17 1.11 13.35
N GLY A 191 -10.44 0.04 12.62
CA GLY A 191 -10.05 -0.12 11.20
C GLY A 191 -10.81 0.79 10.22
N TYR A 192 -11.27 1.96 10.65
CA TYR A 192 -12.00 2.96 9.87
C TYR A 192 -11.32 4.34 9.90
N LEU A 193 -10.34 4.52 10.78
CA LEU A 193 -9.73 5.81 11.06
C LEU A 193 -8.68 6.17 10.02
N ASP A 194 -7.84 5.21 9.69
CA ASP A 194 -6.90 5.22 8.58
C ASP A 194 -7.62 5.38 7.24
N ASP A 195 -8.71 4.64 7.01
CA ASP A 195 -9.54 4.78 5.80
C ASP A 195 -10.19 6.17 5.69
N ALA A 196 -10.69 6.73 6.79
CA ALA A 196 -11.23 8.08 6.82
C ALA A 196 -10.15 9.12 6.51
N MET A 197 -8.94 8.95 7.07
CA MET A 197 -7.81 9.85 6.83
C MET A 197 -7.31 9.77 5.38
N ALA A 198 -7.18 8.55 4.82
CA ALA A 198 -6.85 8.34 3.42
C ALA A 198 -7.91 8.96 2.49
N THR A 199 -9.19 8.79 2.83
CA THR A 199 -10.31 9.38 2.09
C THR A 199 -10.22 10.90 2.07
N ASP A 200 -9.92 11.53 3.20
CA ASP A 200 -9.80 12.99 3.28
C ASP A 200 -8.57 13.52 2.54
N ILE A 201 -7.43 12.83 2.62
CA ILE A 201 -6.22 13.16 1.85
C ILE A 201 -6.54 13.17 0.35
N VAL A 202 -7.15 12.09 -0.16
CA VAL A 202 -7.48 11.97 -1.59
C VAL A 202 -8.59 12.94 -1.99
N TRP A 203 -9.58 13.16 -1.13
CA TRP A 203 -10.62 14.17 -1.36
C TRP A 203 -10.02 15.56 -1.61
N GLN A 204 -9.08 15.99 -0.76
CA GLN A 204 -8.39 17.28 -0.95
C GLN A 204 -7.57 17.33 -2.24
N GLN A 205 -6.83 16.25 -2.57
CA GLN A 205 -6.07 16.19 -3.83
C GLN A 205 -6.97 16.36 -5.06
N ILE A 206 -8.16 15.75 -5.06
CA ILE A 206 -9.13 15.90 -6.14
C ILE A 206 -9.73 17.31 -6.19
N GLN A 207 -10.08 17.90 -5.05
CA GLN A 207 -10.53 19.29 -5.00
C GLN A 207 -9.48 20.25 -5.56
N ASP A 208 -8.20 20.08 -5.21
CA ASP A 208 -7.09 20.87 -5.74
C ASP A 208 -6.92 20.70 -7.26
N CYS A 209 -7.04 19.47 -7.77
CA CYS A 209 -7.01 19.20 -9.20
C CYS A 209 -8.16 19.89 -9.94
N LEU A 210 -9.36 19.93 -9.35
CA LEU A 210 -10.52 20.62 -9.92
C LEU A 210 -10.35 22.14 -9.86
N ALA A 211 -9.86 22.68 -8.74
CA ALA A 211 -9.60 24.11 -8.58
C ALA A 211 -8.56 24.63 -9.60
N LYS A 212 -7.52 23.85 -9.88
CA LYS A 212 -6.50 24.19 -10.89
C LYS A 212 -7.02 24.20 -12.32
N LYS A 213 -8.09 23.46 -12.64
CA LYS A 213 -8.74 23.50 -13.97
C LYS A 213 -9.65 24.72 -14.16
N VAL A 214 -10.01 25.42 -13.09
CA VAL A 214 -10.93 26.59 -13.10
C VAL A 214 -10.18 27.93 -13.06
N SER A 215 -8.87 27.92 -12.80
CA SER A 215 -8.05 29.13 -12.83
C SER A 215 -7.61 29.44 -14.29
N PRO A 216 -7.96 30.62 -14.83
CA PRO A 216 -7.69 31.01 -16.23
C PRO A 216 -6.21 31.26 -16.52
#